data_AF-A0A357UZF2-F1
#
_entry.id   AF-A0A357UZF2-F1
#
_cell.length_a   1.000
_cell.length_b   1.000
_cell.length_c   1.000
_cell.angle_alpha   90.00
_cell.angle_beta   90.00
_cell.angle_gamma   90.00
#
_symmetry.space_group_name_H-M   'P 1'
#
loop_
_entity.id
_entity.type
_entity.pdbx_description
1 polymer ?
#
loop_
_entity_poly.entity_id
_entity_poly.type
_entity_poly.pdbx_seq_one_letter_code
_entity_poly.pdbx_strand_id
1 'polypeptide(L)'
;MLLANLLNVGLNWIFVYGTGPVPPMGAEGAAWATTIVRWALAISIVAYVWWLPDRDRFGLRKPDPDPAAGKMQRRIGYATGIGMAAESAAFTAMILFAGWLGELSAAAYGIAFNLLALFFMVAIGIGGATSVRVGIAFGRRDRADMELAGWTGLGANTVLAGCIGLLIFFQADVLVGFYTADPALVPIARSLVVVVAGVLVLDGGQAVMAQALRGRRDVWAPMICQVGCYGGVMVPVAYWVAIPLGYGVQGLIWTVMGASAISIVLLAGRFR
;
A
#
# COMPACT_ATOMS: atom_id res chain seq x y z
N MET A 1 7.24 9.26 -13.89
CA MET A 1 7.16 7.83 -13.51
C MET A 1 7.02 6.90 -14.71
N LEU A 2 6.10 7.12 -15.65
CA LEU A 2 5.98 6.28 -16.87
C LEU A 2 7.27 6.18 -17.69
N LEU A 3 7.94 7.32 -17.96
CA LEU A 3 9.25 7.37 -18.62
C LEU A 3 10.33 6.55 -17.88
N ALA A 4 10.31 6.56 -16.53
CA ALA A 4 11.27 5.81 -15.74
C ALA A 4 11.01 4.30 -15.79
N ASN A 5 9.75 3.87 -15.86
CA ASN A 5 9.41 2.47 -16.07
C ASN A 5 9.78 2.00 -17.49
N LEU A 6 9.57 2.82 -18.51
CA LEU A 6 10.03 2.51 -19.87
C LEU A 6 11.55 2.39 -19.94
N LEU A 7 12.27 3.30 -19.27
CA LEU A 7 13.72 3.22 -19.13
C LEU A 7 14.15 1.95 -18.38
N ASN A 8 13.41 1.56 -17.33
CA ASN A 8 13.66 0.35 -16.57
C ASN A 8 13.49 -0.92 -17.41
N VAL A 9 12.44 -1.00 -18.23
CA VAL A 9 12.22 -2.13 -19.15
C VAL A 9 13.34 -2.20 -20.19
N GLY A 10 13.73 -1.07 -20.79
CA GLY A 10 14.83 -1.02 -21.75
C GLY A 10 16.18 -1.43 -21.13
N LEU A 11 16.48 -0.95 -19.93
CA LEU A 11 17.73 -1.29 -19.22
C LEU A 11 17.73 -2.75 -18.76
N ASN A 12 16.59 -3.28 -18.30
CA ASN A 12 16.48 -4.70 -17.99
C ASN A 12 16.68 -5.55 -19.23
N TRP A 13 16.14 -5.16 -20.39
CA TRP A 13 16.39 -5.87 -21.63
C TRP A 13 17.89 -5.96 -21.92
N ILE A 14 18.61 -4.82 -21.80
CA ILE A 14 20.04 -4.75 -22.09
C ILE A 14 20.88 -5.54 -21.08
N PHE A 15 20.65 -5.37 -19.77
CA PHE A 15 21.49 -5.95 -18.72
C PHE A 15 21.13 -7.40 -18.35
N VAL A 16 19.85 -7.79 -18.49
CA VAL A 16 19.39 -9.15 -18.14
C VAL A 16 19.62 -10.11 -19.32
N TYR A 17 19.25 -9.71 -20.54
CA TYR A 17 19.40 -10.56 -21.73
C TYR A 17 20.75 -10.39 -22.44
N GLY A 18 21.55 -9.38 -22.08
CA GLY A 18 22.89 -9.19 -22.63
C GLY A 18 22.90 -8.78 -24.11
N THR A 19 21.96 -7.93 -24.54
CA THR A 19 21.98 -7.37 -25.91
C THR A 19 22.94 -6.19 -26.01
N GLY A 20 24.15 -6.41 -26.55
CA GLY A 20 25.18 -5.39 -26.77
C GLY A 20 26.58 -5.82 -26.30
N PRO A 21 27.44 -4.89 -25.84
CA PRO A 21 28.80 -5.18 -25.34
C PRO A 21 28.84 -5.72 -23.89
N VAL A 22 27.68 -5.98 -23.27
CA VAL A 22 27.59 -6.33 -21.84
C VAL A 22 27.18 -7.81 -21.71
N PRO A 23 27.91 -8.63 -20.95
CA PRO A 23 27.56 -10.02 -20.72
C PRO A 23 26.24 -10.15 -19.93
N PRO A 24 25.50 -11.26 -20.08
CA PRO A 24 24.22 -11.46 -19.40
C PRO A 24 24.43 -11.61 -17.89
N MET A 25 24.04 -10.58 -17.13
CA MET A 25 24.24 -10.50 -15.67
C MET A 25 23.03 -10.98 -14.86
N GLY A 26 21.94 -11.39 -15.53
CA GLY A 26 20.75 -11.96 -14.88
C GLY A 26 20.21 -11.09 -13.72
N ALA A 27 20.23 -11.64 -12.50
CA ALA A 27 19.76 -10.97 -11.29
C ALA A 27 20.58 -9.71 -10.93
N GLU A 28 21.90 -9.72 -11.17
CA GLU A 28 22.75 -8.56 -10.95
C GLU A 28 22.43 -7.44 -11.95
N GLY A 29 22.12 -7.81 -13.21
CA GLY A 29 21.68 -6.87 -14.24
C GLY A 29 20.38 -6.14 -13.90
N ALA A 30 19.41 -6.85 -13.29
CA ALA A 30 18.17 -6.25 -12.82
C ALA A 30 18.38 -5.26 -11.65
N ALA A 31 19.34 -5.55 -10.77
CA ALA A 31 19.71 -4.65 -9.66
C ALA A 31 20.35 -3.36 -10.19
N TRP A 32 21.27 -3.47 -11.17
CA TRP A 32 21.87 -2.31 -11.83
C TRP A 32 20.84 -1.47 -12.58
N ALA A 33 19.97 -2.10 -13.37
CA ALA A 33 18.90 -1.40 -14.10
C ALA A 33 18.01 -0.59 -13.15
N THR A 34 17.61 -1.17 -12.02
CA THR A 34 16.77 -0.48 -11.02
C THR A 34 17.52 0.66 -10.35
N THR A 35 18.80 0.47 -10.03
CA THR A 35 19.64 1.51 -9.41
C THR A 35 19.82 2.70 -10.33
N ILE A 36 20.11 2.47 -11.62
CA ILE A 36 20.27 3.52 -12.64
C ILE A 36 18.97 4.32 -12.78
N VAL A 37 17.82 3.63 -12.87
CA VAL A 37 16.51 4.29 -12.98
C VAL A 37 16.21 5.15 -11.75
N ARG A 38 16.55 4.68 -10.55
CA ARG A 38 16.38 5.46 -9.31
C ARG A 38 17.25 6.71 -9.29
N TRP A 39 18.50 6.62 -9.76
CA TRP A 39 19.36 7.80 -9.92
C TRP A 39 18.83 8.76 -10.98
N ALA A 40 18.35 8.25 -12.13
CA ALA A 40 17.73 9.08 -13.16
C ALA A 40 16.48 9.81 -12.65
N LEU A 41 15.65 9.14 -11.83
CA LEU A 41 14.51 9.77 -11.14
C LEU A 41 14.96 10.86 -10.15
N ALA A 42 16.00 10.62 -9.36
CA ALA A 42 16.52 11.62 -8.43
C ALA A 42 17.04 12.86 -9.18
N ILE A 43 17.84 12.65 -10.22
CA ILE A 43 18.41 13.73 -11.04
C ILE A 43 17.30 14.52 -11.74
N SER A 44 16.30 13.84 -12.32
CA SER A 44 15.20 14.51 -13.00
C SER A 44 14.33 15.36 -12.07
N ILE A 45 14.09 14.91 -10.83
CA ILE A 45 13.39 15.72 -9.81
C ILE A 45 14.22 16.96 -9.46
N VAL A 46 15.53 16.81 -9.22
CA VAL A 46 16.41 17.95 -8.90
C VAL A 46 16.44 18.95 -10.05
N ALA A 47 16.61 18.47 -11.28
CA ALA A 47 16.59 19.32 -12.48
C ALA A 47 15.25 20.05 -12.65
N TYR A 48 14.13 19.35 -12.45
CA TYR A 48 12.79 19.94 -12.52
C TYR A 48 12.59 21.05 -11.48
N VAL A 49 12.99 20.80 -10.23
CA VAL A 49 12.92 21.79 -9.14
C VAL A 49 13.80 23.01 -9.45
N TRP A 50 14.96 22.82 -10.09
CA TRP A 50 15.87 23.90 -10.45
C TRP A 50 15.38 24.76 -11.63
N TRP A 51 14.57 24.18 -12.53
CA TRP A 51 14.01 24.87 -13.70
C TRP A 51 12.60 25.41 -13.50
N LEU A 52 12.01 25.24 -12.30
CA LEU A 52 10.66 25.71 -12.02
C LEU A 52 10.56 27.26 -12.15
N PRO A 53 9.59 27.82 -12.90
CA PRO A 53 9.44 29.27 -13.07
C PRO A 53 9.19 30.02 -11.75
N ASP A 54 8.42 29.43 -10.83
CA ASP A 54 8.09 29.98 -9.50
C ASP A 54 9.16 29.70 -8.43
N ARG A 55 10.39 29.34 -8.84
CA ARG A 55 11.48 28.91 -7.93
C ARG A 55 11.80 29.89 -6.79
N ASP A 56 11.71 31.19 -7.07
CA ASP A 56 12.04 32.25 -6.09
C ASP A 56 10.89 32.48 -5.09
N ARG A 57 9.64 32.20 -5.50
CA ARG A 57 8.45 32.29 -4.64
C ARG A 57 8.43 31.21 -3.55
N PHE A 58 9.04 30.04 -3.83
CA PHE A 58 9.14 28.92 -2.88
C PHE A 58 10.48 28.87 -2.12
N GLY A 59 11.39 29.83 -2.34
CA GLY A 59 12.66 29.90 -1.58
C GLY A 59 13.62 28.72 -1.79
N LEU A 60 13.50 27.97 -2.88
CA LEU A 60 14.16 26.67 -3.09
C LEU A 60 15.70 26.72 -3.10
N ARG A 61 16.31 27.91 -3.27
CA ARG A 61 17.77 28.13 -3.26
C ARG A 61 18.32 28.73 -1.97
N LYS A 62 17.45 29.14 -1.05
CA LYS A 62 17.85 29.67 0.26
C LYS A 62 17.41 28.65 1.30
N PRO A 63 18.33 27.78 1.77
CA PRO A 63 18.03 26.96 2.93
C PRO A 63 17.65 27.94 4.06
N ASP A 64 16.42 27.85 4.53
CA ASP A 64 16.06 28.40 5.83
C ASP A 64 16.19 27.24 6.81
N PRO A 65 17.33 27.09 7.51
CA PRO A 65 17.54 26.01 8.46
C PRO A 65 16.74 26.30 9.73
N ASP A 66 15.40 26.28 9.61
CA ASP A 66 14.52 26.31 10.77
C ASP A 66 14.59 24.94 11.47
N PRO A 67 15.20 24.86 12.67
CA PRO A 67 15.30 23.61 13.41
C PRO A 67 13.92 23.06 13.80
N ALA A 68 12.90 23.92 13.91
CA ALA A 68 11.53 23.51 14.21
C ALA A 68 10.89 22.79 13.01
N ALA A 69 11.09 23.30 11.79
CA ALA A 69 10.67 22.62 10.56
C ALA A 69 11.37 21.25 10.39
N GLY A 70 12.68 21.19 10.66
CA GLY A 70 13.44 19.94 10.64
C GLY A 70 12.94 18.91 11.67
N LYS A 71 12.64 19.35 12.90
CA LYS A 71 12.06 18.50 13.95
C LYS A 71 10.67 17.99 13.57
N MET A 72 9.85 18.83 12.94
CA MET A 72 8.52 18.45 12.46
C MET A 72 8.61 17.41 11.33
N GLN A 73 9.48 17.61 10.35
CA GLN A 73 9.70 16.66 9.25
C GLN A 73 10.14 15.28 9.78
N ARG A 74 11.07 15.26 10.74
CA ARG A 74 11.52 14.01 11.38
C ARG A 74 10.39 13.33 12.14
N ARG A 75 9.58 14.08 12.89
CA ARG A 75 8.42 13.54 13.62
C ARG A 75 7.37 12.93 12.67
N ILE A 76 7.13 13.55 11.52
CA ILE A 76 6.28 13.03 10.44
C ILE A 76 6.86 11.74 9.86
N GLY A 77 8.15 11.77 9.51
CA GLY A 77 8.86 10.63 8.93
C GLY A 77 8.94 9.43 9.87
N TYR A 78 9.31 9.62 11.13
CA TYR A 78 9.38 8.52 12.10
C TYR A 78 8.01 7.88 12.34
N ALA A 79 6.96 8.67 12.54
CA ALA A 79 5.62 8.09 12.76
C ALA A 79 5.12 7.32 11.53
N THR A 80 5.32 7.89 10.34
CA THR A 80 4.92 7.23 9.08
C THR A 80 5.73 5.95 8.85
N GLY A 81 7.05 6.00 9.07
CA GLY A 81 7.96 4.88 8.91
C GLY A 81 7.65 3.73 9.87
N ILE A 82 7.40 4.01 11.15
CA ILE A 82 7.04 2.97 12.13
C ILE A 82 5.69 2.35 11.77
N GLY A 83 4.70 3.15 11.35
CA GLY A 83 3.40 2.63 10.90
C GLY A 83 3.54 1.66 9.72
N MET A 84 4.28 2.07 8.68
CA MET A 84 4.52 1.21 7.51
C MET A 84 5.35 -0.03 7.84
N ALA A 85 6.34 0.09 8.73
CA ALA A 85 7.14 -1.05 9.17
C ALA A 85 6.29 -2.06 9.95
N ALA A 86 5.41 -1.59 10.84
CA ALA A 86 4.50 -2.45 11.59
C ALA A 86 3.48 -3.15 10.67
N GLU A 87 2.92 -2.41 9.71
CA GLU A 87 2.01 -2.95 8.70
C GLU A 87 2.70 -4.03 7.85
N SER A 88 3.89 -3.73 7.31
CA SER A 88 4.68 -4.68 6.52
C SER A 88 5.11 -5.91 7.33
N ALA A 89 5.48 -5.73 8.60
CA ALA A 89 5.82 -6.84 9.50
C ALA A 89 4.60 -7.73 9.76
N ALA A 90 3.42 -7.14 9.97
CA ALA A 90 2.20 -7.89 10.21
C ALA A 90 1.76 -8.71 8.98
N PHE A 91 1.85 -8.14 7.77
CA PHE A 91 1.62 -8.89 6.53
C PHE A 91 2.65 -10.01 6.31
N THR A 92 3.92 -9.75 6.62
CA THR A 92 4.98 -10.76 6.50
C THR A 92 4.76 -11.92 7.48
N ALA A 93 4.34 -11.63 8.71
CA ALA A 93 3.98 -12.65 9.70
C ALA A 93 2.80 -13.50 9.22
N MET A 94 1.80 -12.90 8.57
CA MET A 94 0.69 -13.66 7.98
C MET A 94 1.14 -14.60 6.86
N ILE A 95 2.02 -14.15 5.97
CA ILE A 95 2.60 -15.00 4.93
C ILE A 95 3.34 -16.20 5.57
N LEU A 96 4.10 -15.95 6.64
CA LEU A 96 4.81 -17.00 7.36
C LEU A 96 3.86 -18.03 7.99
N PHE A 97 2.77 -17.57 8.61
CA PHE A 97 1.75 -18.47 9.14
C PHE A 97 1.06 -19.27 8.04
N ALA A 98 0.69 -18.65 6.92
CA ALA A 98 0.15 -19.37 5.76
C ALA A 98 1.12 -20.47 5.27
N GLY A 99 2.43 -20.22 5.34
CA GLY A 99 3.49 -21.21 5.09
C GLY A 99 3.46 -22.41 6.02
N TRP A 100 3.17 -22.21 7.32
CA TRP A 100 3.11 -23.29 8.30
C TRP A 100 1.88 -24.19 8.16
N LEU A 101 0.81 -23.70 7.54
CA LEU A 101 -0.40 -24.47 7.29
C LEU A 101 -0.31 -25.40 6.07
N GLY A 102 0.82 -25.41 5.35
CA GLY A 102 1.11 -26.34 4.25
C GLY A 102 1.40 -25.67 2.92
N GLU A 103 2.06 -26.39 2.01
CA GLU A 103 2.51 -25.86 0.72
C GLU A 103 1.37 -25.40 -0.19
N LEU A 104 0.27 -26.17 -0.27
CA LEU A 104 -0.93 -25.81 -1.05
C LEU A 104 -1.59 -24.53 -0.53
N SER A 105 -1.65 -24.38 0.79
CA SER A 105 -2.19 -23.22 1.49
C SER A 105 -1.36 -21.96 1.24
N ALA A 106 -0.04 -22.08 1.30
CA ALA A 106 0.90 -20.99 1.04
C ALA A 106 0.83 -20.53 -0.42
N ALA A 107 0.76 -21.47 -1.38
CA ALA A 107 0.62 -21.16 -2.80
C ALA A 107 -0.68 -20.41 -3.10
N ALA A 108 -1.81 -20.88 -2.55
CA ALA A 108 -3.10 -20.22 -2.71
C ALA A 108 -3.12 -18.82 -2.07
N TYR A 109 -2.51 -18.67 -0.88
CA TYR A 109 -2.39 -17.37 -0.21
C TYR A 109 -1.51 -16.40 -1.02
N GLY A 110 -0.41 -16.87 -1.60
CA GLY A 110 0.47 -16.05 -2.45
C GLY A 110 -0.28 -15.47 -3.66
N ILE A 111 -1.12 -16.27 -4.32
CA ILE A 111 -1.97 -15.80 -5.43
C ILE A 111 -2.96 -14.74 -4.95
N ALA A 112 -3.67 -15.02 -3.85
CA ALA A 112 -4.63 -14.08 -3.27
C ALA A 112 -3.97 -12.77 -2.83
N PHE A 113 -2.79 -12.84 -2.22
CA PHE A 113 -2.02 -11.68 -1.79
C PHE A 113 -1.52 -10.84 -2.98
N ASN A 114 -1.10 -11.48 -4.07
CA ASN A 114 -0.69 -10.75 -5.27
C ASN A 114 -1.86 -9.99 -5.89
N LEU A 115 -3.03 -10.63 -6.01
CA LEU A 115 -4.26 -9.98 -6.48
C LEU A 115 -4.65 -8.82 -5.56
N LEU A 116 -4.64 -9.04 -4.24
CA LEU A 116 -4.89 -7.98 -3.26
C LEU A 116 -3.93 -6.80 -3.47
N ALA A 117 -2.62 -7.05 -3.58
CA ALA A 117 -1.62 -6.01 -3.75
C ALA A 117 -1.82 -5.20 -5.04
N LEU A 118 -2.19 -5.86 -6.14
CA LEU A 118 -2.46 -5.20 -7.42
C LEU A 118 -3.59 -4.18 -7.32
N PHE A 119 -4.72 -4.58 -6.72
CA PHE A 119 -5.86 -3.69 -6.56
C PHE A 119 -5.66 -2.67 -5.44
N PHE A 120 -4.92 -3.02 -4.39
CA PHE A 120 -4.58 -2.12 -3.29
C PHE A 120 -3.75 -0.91 -3.75
N MET A 121 -2.93 -1.05 -4.80
CA MET A 121 -2.22 0.09 -5.40
C MET A 121 -3.17 1.20 -5.89
N VAL A 122 -4.38 0.85 -6.35
CA VAL A 122 -5.39 1.84 -6.76
C VAL A 122 -5.87 2.64 -5.55
N ALA A 123 -6.12 1.97 -4.42
CA ALA A 123 -6.51 2.62 -3.16
C ALA A 123 -5.41 3.55 -2.63
N ILE A 124 -4.14 3.12 -2.70
CA ILE A 124 -2.99 3.97 -2.35
C ILE A 124 -2.97 5.24 -3.21
N GLY A 125 -3.25 5.12 -4.51
CA GLY A 125 -3.32 6.26 -5.43
C GLY A 125 -4.40 7.27 -5.02
N ILE A 126 -5.61 6.80 -4.72
CA ILE A 126 -6.72 7.64 -4.22
C ILE A 126 -6.35 8.27 -2.87
N GLY A 127 -5.70 7.51 -1.99
CA GLY A 127 -5.22 7.99 -0.70
C GLY A 127 -4.20 9.13 -0.85
N GLY A 128 -3.28 9.01 -1.80
CA GLY A 128 -2.33 10.07 -2.14
C GLY A 128 -3.02 11.34 -2.64
N ALA A 129 -3.98 11.22 -3.56
CA ALA A 129 -4.75 12.37 -4.06
C ALA A 129 -5.56 13.04 -2.94
N THR A 130 -6.17 12.24 -2.07
CA THR A 130 -6.92 12.73 -0.91
C THR A 130 -6.01 13.47 0.06
N SER A 131 -4.81 12.92 0.34
CA SER A 131 -3.80 13.54 1.21
C SER A 131 -3.40 14.92 0.71
N VAL A 132 -3.20 15.08 -0.60
CA VAL A 132 -2.87 16.38 -1.21
C VAL A 132 -4.00 17.39 -1.04
N ARG A 133 -5.26 17.00 -1.29
CA ARG A 133 -6.42 17.89 -1.11
C ARG A 133 -6.60 18.31 0.34
N VAL A 134 -6.50 17.36 1.27
CA VAL A 134 -6.56 17.66 2.72
C VAL A 134 -5.40 18.55 3.15
N GLY A 135 -4.19 18.34 2.61
CA GLY A 135 -3.04 19.19 2.88
C GLY A 135 -3.22 20.64 2.41
N ILE A 136 -3.85 20.85 1.25
CA ILE A 136 -4.19 22.18 0.74
C ILE A 136 -5.25 22.86 1.63
N ALA A 137 -6.32 22.14 1.98
CA ALA A 137 -7.38 22.65 2.86
C ALA A 137 -6.85 22.97 4.27
N PHE A 138 -5.96 22.14 4.80
CA PHE A 138 -5.26 22.41 6.07
C PHE A 138 -4.42 23.70 5.99
N GLY A 139 -3.74 23.93 4.87
CA GLY A 139 -3.01 25.19 4.61
C GLY A 139 -3.93 26.42 4.59
N ARG A 140 -5.18 26.26 4.13
CA ARG A 140 -6.22 27.32 4.14
C ARG A 140 -6.93 27.49 5.48
N ARG A 141 -6.65 26.62 6.47
CA ARG A 141 -7.33 26.57 7.79
C ARG A 141 -8.85 26.36 7.73
N ASP A 142 -9.36 25.83 6.62
CA ASP A 142 -10.78 25.54 6.45
C ASP A 142 -11.10 24.11 6.91
N ARG A 143 -11.84 23.98 8.02
CA ARG A 143 -12.20 22.69 8.60
C ARG A 143 -13.26 21.95 7.79
N ALA A 144 -14.22 22.67 7.22
CA ALA A 144 -15.29 22.06 6.44
C ALA A 144 -14.75 21.45 5.15
N ASP A 145 -13.85 22.16 4.47
CA ASP A 145 -13.21 21.67 3.25
C ASP A 145 -12.26 20.48 3.52
N MET A 146 -11.62 20.45 4.70
CA MET A 146 -10.81 19.30 5.13
C MET A 146 -11.66 18.04 5.33
N GLU A 147 -12.79 18.15 6.03
CA GLU A 147 -13.71 17.04 6.26
C GLU A 147 -14.32 16.57 4.94
N LEU A 148 -14.78 17.50 4.10
CA LEU A 148 -15.32 17.19 2.78
C LEU A 148 -14.29 16.46 1.90
N ALA A 149 -13.04 16.92 1.87
CA ALA A 149 -11.97 16.26 1.12
C ALA A 149 -11.67 14.84 1.64
N GLY A 150 -11.68 14.64 2.96
CA GLY A 150 -11.52 13.31 3.57
C GLY A 150 -12.68 12.37 3.21
N TRP A 151 -13.91 12.80 3.46
CA TRP A 151 -15.11 11.99 3.20
C TRP A 151 -15.33 11.69 1.71
N THR A 152 -15.03 12.65 0.82
CA THR A 152 -15.08 12.41 -0.63
C THR A 152 -14.01 11.42 -1.07
N GLY A 153 -12.81 11.48 -0.50
CA GLY A 153 -11.76 10.48 -0.73
C GLY A 153 -12.16 9.08 -0.27
N LEU A 154 -12.78 8.98 0.92
CA LEU A 154 -13.30 7.71 1.43
C LEU A 154 -14.42 7.16 0.54
N GLY A 155 -15.40 7.99 0.19
CA GLY A 155 -16.52 7.59 -0.66
C GLY A 155 -16.08 7.16 -2.05
N ALA A 156 -15.15 7.90 -2.67
CA ALA A 156 -14.56 7.53 -3.95
C ALA A 156 -13.84 6.17 -3.86
N ASN A 157 -13.05 5.95 -2.80
CA ASN A 157 -12.40 4.66 -2.59
C ASN A 157 -13.42 3.54 -2.37
N THR A 158 -14.44 3.74 -1.55
CA THR A 158 -15.46 2.70 -1.27
C THR A 158 -16.22 2.31 -2.53
N VAL A 159 -16.60 3.27 -3.38
CA VAL A 159 -17.27 2.97 -4.65
C VAL A 159 -16.33 2.19 -5.58
N LEU A 160 -15.09 2.66 -5.74
CA LEU A 160 -14.16 2.08 -6.70
C LEU A 160 -13.65 0.70 -6.24
N ALA A 161 -13.29 0.56 -4.96
CA ALA A 161 -12.95 -0.71 -4.33
C ALA A 161 -14.15 -1.67 -4.29
N GLY A 162 -15.38 -1.16 -4.13
CA GLY A 162 -16.61 -1.94 -4.21
C GLY A 162 -16.85 -2.50 -5.62
N CYS A 163 -16.69 -1.67 -6.65
CA CYS A 163 -16.77 -2.11 -8.05
C CYS A 163 -15.70 -3.15 -8.39
N ILE A 164 -14.45 -2.93 -7.94
CA ILE A 164 -13.37 -3.88 -8.10
C ILE A 164 -13.67 -5.18 -7.34
N GLY A 165 -14.14 -5.09 -6.10
CA GLY A 165 -14.50 -6.25 -5.28
C GLY A 165 -15.63 -7.07 -5.92
N LEU A 166 -16.63 -6.43 -6.50
CA LEU A 166 -17.68 -7.09 -7.30
C LEU A 166 -17.10 -7.78 -8.53
N LEU A 167 -16.20 -7.12 -9.26
CA LEU A 167 -15.55 -7.70 -10.43
C LEU A 167 -14.70 -8.93 -10.05
N ILE A 168 -13.94 -8.84 -8.96
CA ILE A 168 -13.19 -9.97 -8.39
C ILE A 168 -14.13 -11.11 -7.99
N PHE A 169 -15.28 -10.80 -7.39
CA PHE A 169 -16.26 -11.80 -6.98
C PHE A 169 -16.86 -12.55 -8.18
N PHE A 170 -17.23 -11.84 -9.24
CA PHE A 170 -17.80 -12.44 -10.46
C PHE A 170 -16.76 -13.14 -11.33
N GLN A 171 -15.51 -12.68 -11.34
CA GLN A 171 -14.44 -13.22 -12.18
C GLN A 171 -13.40 -14.04 -11.40
N ALA A 172 -13.73 -14.45 -10.17
CA ALA A 172 -12.83 -15.20 -9.30
C ALA A 172 -12.30 -16.47 -9.99
N ASP A 173 -13.15 -17.20 -10.71
CA ASP A 173 -12.78 -18.43 -11.40
C ASP A 173 -11.78 -18.17 -12.55
N VAL A 174 -11.95 -17.06 -13.28
CA VAL A 174 -11.06 -16.66 -14.38
C VAL A 174 -9.71 -16.18 -13.84
N LEU A 175 -9.72 -15.36 -12.79
CA LEU A 175 -8.53 -14.84 -12.14
C LEU A 175 -7.67 -15.97 -11.55
N VAL A 176 -8.30 -16.95 -10.91
CA VAL A 176 -7.60 -18.13 -10.39
C VAL A 176 -7.07 -19.00 -11.52
N GLY A 177 -7.82 -19.16 -12.61
CA GLY A 177 -7.40 -19.92 -13.79
C GLY A 177 -6.17 -19.34 -14.51
N PHE A 178 -5.88 -18.04 -14.37
CA PHE A 178 -4.63 -17.44 -14.87
C PHE A 178 -3.40 -17.83 -14.06
N TYR A 179 -3.57 -18.14 -12.76
CA TYR A 179 -2.45 -18.47 -11.87
C TYR A 179 -2.22 -19.96 -11.74
N THR A 180 -3.27 -20.78 -11.76
CA THR A 180 -3.13 -22.23 -11.63
C THR A 180 -4.25 -22.99 -12.31
N ALA A 181 -3.91 -24.16 -12.86
CA ALA A 181 -4.85 -25.11 -13.43
C ALA A 181 -5.05 -26.34 -12.52
N ASP A 182 -4.46 -26.35 -11.32
CA ASP A 182 -4.54 -27.49 -10.40
C ASP A 182 -5.93 -27.57 -9.74
N PRO A 183 -6.72 -28.63 -9.99
CA PRO A 183 -8.07 -28.77 -9.46
C PRO A 183 -8.15 -28.84 -7.93
N ALA A 184 -7.05 -29.16 -7.24
CA ALA A 184 -7.01 -29.12 -5.77
C ALA A 184 -6.85 -27.68 -5.22
N LEU A 185 -6.22 -26.78 -5.98
CA LEU A 185 -5.91 -25.42 -5.56
C LEU A 185 -7.04 -24.43 -5.86
N VAL A 186 -7.77 -24.66 -6.96
CA VAL A 186 -8.86 -23.80 -7.45
C VAL A 186 -9.94 -23.52 -6.38
N PRO A 187 -10.51 -24.51 -5.66
CA PRO A 187 -11.56 -24.23 -4.67
C PRO A 187 -11.04 -23.42 -3.47
N ILE A 188 -9.80 -23.66 -3.06
CA ILE A 188 -9.15 -22.94 -1.95
C ILE A 188 -8.90 -21.49 -2.38
N ALA A 189 -8.29 -21.28 -3.55
CA ALA A 189 -8.01 -19.97 -4.10
C ALA A 189 -9.28 -19.15 -4.35
N ARG A 190 -10.34 -19.75 -4.90
CA ARG A 190 -11.64 -19.08 -5.09
C ARG A 190 -12.20 -18.54 -3.79
N SER A 191 -12.17 -19.36 -2.72
CA SER A 191 -12.67 -18.95 -1.42
C SER A 191 -11.86 -17.78 -0.83
N LEU A 192 -10.55 -17.76 -1.05
CA LEU A 192 -9.67 -16.67 -0.62
C LEU A 192 -9.92 -15.38 -1.40
N VAL A 193 -10.14 -15.48 -2.72
CA VAL A 193 -10.40 -14.34 -3.61
C VAL A 193 -11.71 -13.63 -3.27
N VAL A 194 -12.76 -14.38 -2.92
CA VAL A 194 -14.03 -13.80 -2.45
C VAL A 194 -13.84 -12.99 -1.16
N VAL A 195 -13.00 -13.47 -0.24
CA VAL A 195 -12.72 -12.77 1.02
C VAL A 195 -11.80 -11.56 0.74
N VAL A 196 -10.85 -11.66 -0.18
CA VAL A 196 -10.01 -10.53 -0.62
C VAL A 196 -10.85 -9.35 -1.14
N ALA A 197 -11.97 -9.61 -1.82
CA ALA A 197 -12.86 -8.55 -2.30
C ALA A 197 -13.41 -7.66 -1.16
N GLY A 198 -13.79 -8.25 -0.03
CA GLY A 198 -14.24 -7.48 1.14
C GLY A 198 -13.09 -6.83 1.91
N VAL A 199 -11.92 -7.49 1.99
CA VAL A 199 -10.70 -6.89 2.56
C VAL A 199 -10.30 -5.65 1.78
N LEU A 200 -10.38 -5.66 0.45
CA LEU A 200 -9.98 -4.53 -0.38
C LEU A 200 -10.74 -3.24 -0.04
N VAL A 201 -12.06 -3.35 0.21
CA VAL A 201 -12.90 -2.19 0.58
C VAL A 201 -12.48 -1.64 1.95
N LEU A 202 -12.22 -2.53 2.91
CA LEU A 202 -11.89 -2.15 4.27
C LEU A 202 -10.43 -1.66 4.41
N ASP A 203 -9.48 -2.44 3.94
CA ASP A 203 -8.06 -2.12 3.99
C ASP A 203 -7.75 -0.88 3.12
N GLY A 204 -8.37 -0.79 1.94
CA GLY A 204 -8.28 0.40 1.10
C GLY A 204 -8.84 1.66 1.77
N GLY A 205 -9.98 1.55 2.47
CA GLY A 205 -10.56 2.66 3.22
C GLY A 205 -9.67 3.12 4.38
N GLN A 206 -9.09 2.17 5.13
CA GLN A 206 -8.09 2.44 6.17
C GLN A 206 -6.90 3.20 5.60
N ALA A 207 -6.32 2.71 4.49
CA ALA A 207 -5.17 3.30 3.85
C ALA A 207 -5.45 4.74 3.39
N VAL A 208 -6.62 4.99 2.78
CA VAL A 208 -7.03 6.34 2.35
C VAL A 208 -7.19 7.28 3.53
N MET A 209 -7.85 6.85 4.61
CA MET A 209 -7.98 7.65 5.83
C MET A 209 -6.64 7.94 6.49
N ALA A 210 -5.75 6.95 6.58
CA ALA A 210 -4.40 7.16 7.11
C ALA A 210 -3.61 8.18 6.27
N GLN A 211 -3.71 8.12 4.94
CA GLN A 211 -3.07 9.10 4.05
C GLN A 211 -3.72 10.50 4.18
N ALA A 212 -5.03 10.58 4.37
CA ALA A 212 -5.73 11.83 4.63
C ALA A 212 -5.28 12.48 5.96
N LEU A 213 -5.19 11.72 7.06
CA LEU A 213 -4.68 12.22 8.35
C LEU A 213 -3.22 12.66 8.26
N ARG A 214 -2.38 11.94 7.51
CA ARG A 214 -1.00 12.36 7.20
C ARG A 214 -0.97 13.72 6.51
N GLY A 215 -1.92 13.99 5.61
CA GLY A 215 -2.09 15.30 4.95
C GLY A 215 -2.40 16.44 5.93
N ARG A 216 -3.09 16.15 7.04
CA ARG A 216 -3.37 17.10 8.14
C ARG A 216 -2.20 17.30 9.11
N ARG A 217 -1.04 16.66 8.86
CA ARG A 217 0.11 16.58 9.77
C ARG A 217 -0.16 15.83 11.09
N ASP A 218 -1.31 15.17 11.25
CA ASP A 218 -1.60 14.29 12.40
C ASP A 218 -1.21 12.84 12.05
N VAL A 219 0.08 12.56 12.13
CA VAL A 219 0.66 11.26 11.75
C VAL A 219 0.71 10.23 12.89
N TRP A 220 0.61 10.68 14.14
CA TRP A 220 0.75 9.81 15.31
C TRP A 220 -0.52 9.01 15.54
N ALA A 221 -1.68 9.60 15.24
CA ALA A 221 -2.96 8.91 15.35
C ALA A 221 -3.10 7.71 14.42
N PRO A 222 -2.84 7.82 13.09
CA PRO A 222 -2.82 6.67 12.19
C PRO A 222 -1.79 5.63 12.61
N MET A 223 -0.61 6.05 13.03
CA MET A 223 0.46 5.14 13.44
C MET A 223 0.03 4.28 14.64
N ILE A 224 -0.48 4.90 15.71
CA ILE A 224 -0.90 4.15 16.91
C ILE A 224 -2.04 3.18 16.57
N CYS A 225 -2.99 3.61 15.72
CA CYS A 225 -4.07 2.73 15.26
C CYS A 225 -3.53 1.57 14.42
N GLN A 226 -2.59 1.81 13.51
CA GLN A 226 -1.98 0.75 12.69
C GLN A 226 -1.19 -0.24 13.55
N VAL A 227 -0.33 0.24 14.45
CA VAL A 227 0.45 -0.63 15.35
C VAL A 227 -0.49 -1.42 16.28
N GLY A 228 -1.51 -0.78 16.83
CA GLY A 228 -2.48 -1.44 17.71
C GLY A 228 -3.35 -2.48 16.99
N CYS A 229 -3.92 -2.12 15.84
CA CYS A 229 -4.81 -3.01 15.09
C CYS A 229 -4.07 -4.10 14.34
N TYR A 230 -3.01 -3.78 13.58
CA TYR A 230 -2.27 -4.77 12.81
C TYR A 230 -1.28 -5.54 13.69
N GLY A 231 -0.53 -4.86 14.55
CA GLY A 231 0.43 -5.51 15.43
C GLY A 231 -0.22 -6.22 16.62
N GLY A 232 -1.15 -5.54 17.31
CA GLY A 232 -1.75 -6.03 18.55
C GLY A 232 -2.96 -6.93 18.38
N VAL A 233 -3.78 -6.72 17.34
CA VAL A 233 -5.01 -7.52 17.12
C VAL A 233 -4.82 -8.50 15.96
N MET A 234 -4.32 -8.06 14.81
CA MET A 234 -4.27 -8.91 13.62
C MET A 234 -3.30 -10.08 13.79
N VAL A 235 -2.07 -9.87 14.25
CA VAL A 235 -1.07 -10.94 14.40
C VAL A 235 -1.46 -11.98 15.47
N PRO A 236 -1.88 -11.59 16.70
CA PRO A 236 -2.24 -12.57 17.73
C PRO A 236 -3.53 -13.30 17.41
N VAL A 237 -4.54 -12.61 16.86
CA VAL A 237 -5.79 -13.26 16.47
C VAL A 237 -5.57 -14.16 15.27
N ALA A 238 -4.69 -13.81 14.32
CA ALA A 238 -4.35 -14.68 13.20
C ALA A 238 -3.68 -15.98 13.67
N TYR A 239 -2.78 -15.90 14.65
CA TYR A 239 -2.15 -17.07 15.27
C TYR A 239 -3.18 -17.97 15.99
N TRP A 240 -4.08 -17.36 16.77
CA TRP A 240 -5.12 -18.08 17.51
C TRP A 240 -6.21 -18.68 16.62
N VAL A 241 -6.57 -18.03 15.51
CA VAL A 241 -7.61 -18.54 14.61
C VAL A 241 -7.03 -19.60 13.66
N ALA A 242 -5.79 -19.44 13.21
CA ALA A 242 -5.18 -20.35 12.25
C ALA A 242 -4.69 -21.67 12.87
N ILE A 243 -4.23 -21.67 14.13
CA ILE A 243 -3.58 -22.83 14.75
C ILE A 243 -4.55 -23.61 15.66
N PRO A 244 -5.03 -23.09 16.82
CA PRO A 244 -5.87 -23.88 17.72
C PRO A 244 -7.32 -24.07 17.26
N LEU A 245 -7.83 -23.22 16.36
CA LEU A 245 -9.23 -23.24 15.92
C LEU A 245 -9.46 -24.01 14.60
N GLY A 246 -8.40 -24.45 13.92
CA GLY A 246 -8.48 -25.35 12.76
C GLY A 246 -9.14 -24.78 11.50
N TYR A 247 -9.45 -23.48 11.45
CA TYR A 247 -10.13 -22.83 10.31
C TYR A 247 -9.22 -22.54 9.10
N GLY A 248 -7.95 -22.97 9.14
CA GLY A 248 -7.06 -22.90 7.98
C GLY A 248 -6.74 -21.47 7.51
N VAL A 249 -6.43 -21.34 6.22
CA VAL A 249 -6.08 -20.06 5.56
C VAL A 249 -7.25 -19.07 5.52
N GLN A 250 -8.49 -19.57 5.49
CA GLN A 250 -9.67 -18.70 5.54
C GLN A 250 -9.65 -17.89 6.84
N GLY A 251 -9.49 -18.52 8.00
CA GLY A 251 -9.45 -17.82 9.30
C GLY A 251 -8.43 -16.69 9.40
N LEU A 252 -7.30 -16.79 8.68
CA LEU A 252 -6.30 -15.73 8.58
C LEU A 252 -6.90 -14.46 7.95
N ILE A 253 -7.64 -14.60 6.85
CA ILE A 253 -8.22 -13.47 6.12
C ILE A 253 -9.45 -12.89 6.82
N TRP A 254 -10.26 -13.70 7.51
CA TRP A 254 -11.35 -13.19 8.37
C TRP A 254 -10.81 -12.27 9.47
N THR A 255 -9.63 -12.59 9.98
CA THR A 255 -8.95 -11.75 10.99
C THR A 255 -8.47 -10.42 10.39
N VAL A 256 -7.97 -10.43 9.15
CA VAL A 256 -7.61 -9.20 8.41
C VAL A 256 -8.83 -8.31 8.19
N MET A 257 -9.96 -8.88 7.79
CA MET A 257 -11.22 -8.14 7.66
C MET A 257 -11.64 -7.49 8.98
N GLY A 258 -11.64 -8.26 10.08
CA GLY A 258 -12.03 -7.77 11.40
C GLY A 258 -11.12 -6.63 11.87
N ALA A 259 -9.80 -6.79 11.75
CA ALA A 259 -8.83 -5.75 12.13
C ALA A 259 -8.96 -4.49 11.26
N SER A 260 -9.18 -4.65 9.96
CA SER A 260 -9.36 -3.53 9.02
C SER A 260 -10.67 -2.79 9.25
N ALA A 261 -11.75 -3.49 9.55
CA ALA A 261 -13.05 -2.88 9.90
C ALA A 261 -12.96 -2.04 11.17
N ILE A 262 -12.31 -2.57 12.22
CA ILE A 262 -12.09 -1.84 13.48
C ILE A 262 -11.24 -0.59 13.22
N SER A 263 -10.18 -0.72 12.41
CA SER A 263 -9.28 0.39 12.09
C SER A 263 -9.98 1.49 11.30
N ILE A 264 -10.84 1.16 10.32
CA ILE A 264 -11.68 2.15 9.65
C ILE A 264 -12.59 2.87 10.64
N VAL A 265 -13.30 2.15 11.51
CA VAL A 265 -14.27 2.76 12.42
C VAL A 265 -13.55 3.71 13.38
N LEU A 266 -12.36 3.34 13.86
CA LEU A 266 -11.55 4.19 14.73
C LEU A 266 -11.04 5.44 14.00
N LEU A 267 -10.56 5.29 12.76
CA LEU A 267 -10.02 6.39 11.95
C LEU A 267 -11.11 7.33 11.45
N ALA A 268 -12.26 6.80 11.03
CA ALA A 268 -13.43 7.56 10.60
C ALA A 268 -14.09 8.29 11.78
N GLY A 269 -14.16 7.65 12.95
CA GLY A 269 -14.66 8.27 14.18
C GLY A 269 -13.82 9.45 14.65
N ARG A 270 -12.52 9.46 14.32
CA ARG A 270 -11.59 10.55 14.65
C ARG A 270 -11.56 11.69 13.62
N PHE A 271 -12.21 11.50 12.47
CA PHE A 271 -12.36 12.55 11.45
C PHE A 271 -13.51 13.53 11.77
N ARG A 272 -14.34 13.22 12.77
CA ARG A 272 -15.37 14.11 13.35
C ARG A 272 -14.79 15.09 14.36
#